data_AF-E1WYK1-F1
#
_entry.id   AF-E1WYK1-F1
#
_cell.length_a   1.000
_cell.length_b   1.000
_cell.length_c   1.000
_cell.angle_alpha   90.00
_cell.angle_beta   90.00
_cell.angle_gamma   90.00
#
_symmetry.space_group_name_H-M   'P 1'
#
loop_
_entity.id
_entity.type
_entity.pdbx_description
1 polymer ?
#
loop_
_entity_poly.entity_id
_entity_poly.type
_entity_poly.pdbx_seq_one_letter_code
_entity_poly.pdbx_strand_id
1 'polypeptide(L)'
;MKNTLLALSIALISTSNILACESVDQKINEYRVGLASQIDVAKAVDCNLNKELSKKSMCNTKIGLKQDLYDYAKRSYEYGMTTQEELFQAKEELNLVKEICN
;
A
#
# COMPACT_ATOMS: atom_id res chain seq x y z
N MET A 1 -39.77 20.25 -7.64
CA MET A 1 -38.80 19.13 -7.61
C MET A 1 -37.55 19.43 -8.45
N LYS A 2 -36.88 20.57 -8.23
CA LYS A 2 -35.61 20.91 -8.92
C LYS A 2 -34.41 21.03 -7.97
N ASN A 3 -34.65 21.10 -6.66
CA ASN A 3 -33.60 21.31 -5.66
C ASN A 3 -33.03 20.01 -5.06
N THR A 4 -33.67 18.86 -5.30
CA THR A 4 -33.19 17.55 -4.80
C THR A 4 -32.13 16.92 -5.70
N LEU A 5 -32.04 17.31 -6.97
CA LEU A 5 -31.03 16.82 -7.91
C LEU A 5 -29.65 17.46 -7.69
N LEU A 6 -29.59 18.67 -7.11
CA LEU A 6 -28.32 19.35 -6.83
C LEU A 6 -27.61 18.82 -5.56
N ALA A 7 -28.37 18.26 -4.62
CA ALA A 7 -27.79 17.70 -3.39
C ALA A 7 -27.09 16.36 -3.64
N LEU A 8 -27.58 15.56 -4.60
CA LEU A 8 -26.97 14.28 -4.97
C LEU A 8 -25.63 14.46 -5.71
N SER A 9 -25.50 15.51 -6.52
CA SER A 9 -24.27 15.77 -7.28
C SER A 9 -23.10 16.27 -6.42
N ILE A 10 -23.36 16.86 -5.25
CA ILE A 10 -22.29 17.27 -4.32
C ILE A 10 -21.77 16.07 -3.50
N ALA A 11 -22.62 15.08 -3.23
CA ALA A 11 -22.23 13.86 -2.50
C ALA A 11 -21.35 12.89 -3.32
N LEU A 12 -21.34 13.01 -4.66
CA LEU A 12 -20.60 12.12 -5.55
C LEU A 12 -19.20 12.62 -5.94
N ILE A 13 -18.87 13.89 -5.65
CA ILE A 13 -17.59 14.52 -6.06
C ILE A 13 -16.45 14.25 -5.06
N SER A 14 -16.72 13.67 -3.89
CA SER A 14 -15.71 13.37 -2.86
C SER A 14 -15.02 12.00 -3.00
N THR A 15 -15.18 11.29 -4.13
CA THR A 15 -14.59 9.96 -4.35
C THR A 15 -13.16 9.98 -4.91
N SER A 16 -12.54 11.15 -5.05
CA SER A 16 -11.08 11.26 -5.17
C SER A 16 -10.42 10.94 -3.82
N ASN A 17 -10.54 9.67 -3.42
CA ASN A 17 -9.85 9.05 -2.32
C ASN A 17 -8.34 9.11 -2.61
N ILE A 18 -7.71 10.23 -2.31
CA ILE A 18 -6.33 10.19 -1.83
C ILE A 18 -6.43 9.45 -0.50
N LEU A 19 -6.38 8.11 -0.55
CA LEU A 19 -6.35 7.26 0.64
C LEU A 19 -5.19 7.77 1.49
N ALA A 20 -5.53 8.47 2.57
CA ALA A 20 -4.54 8.92 3.52
C ALA A 20 -3.88 7.68 4.09
N CYS A 21 -2.59 7.51 3.83
CA CYS A 21 -1.85 6.39 4.39
C CYS A 21 -1.96 6.39 5.92
N GLU A 22 -2.26 5.23 6.47
CA GLU A 22 -2.30 5.03 7.92
C GLU A 22 -0.96 5.41 8.56
N SER A 23 -0.99 5.86 9.81
CA SER A 23 0.23 6.20 10.54
C SER A 23 1.06 4.95 10.82
N VAL A 24 2.36 5.01 10.49
CA VAL A 24 3.31 3.93 10.80
C VAL A 24 3.38 3.68 12.31
N ASP A 25 3.47 4.75 13.11
CA ASP A 25 3.53 4.64 14.58
C ASP A 25 2.28 3.98 15.16
N GLN A 26 1.11 4.32 14.60
CA GLN A 26 -0.13 3.67 15.00
C GLN A 26 -0.11 2.17 14.69
N LYS A 27 0.30 1.77 13.49
CA LYS A 27 0.40 0.34 13.14
C LYS A 27 1.45 -0.40 13.95
N ILE A 28 2.57 0.23 14.29
CA ILE A 28 3.55 -0.36 15.22
C ILE A 28 2.91 -0.59 16.59
N ASN A 29 2.14 0.38 17.11
CA ASN A 29 1.44 0.21 18.38
C ASN A 29 0.40 -0.92 18.31
N GLU A 30 -0.40 -0.98 17.25
CA GLU A 30 -1.36 -2.07 17.02
C GLU A 30 -0.65 -3.44 16.94
N TYR A 31 0.48 -3.53 16.24
CA TYR A 31 1.30 -4.74 16.18
C TYR A 31 1.80 -5.17 17.56
N ARG A 32 2.28 -4.22 18.37
CA ARG A 32 2.77 -4.49 19.74
C ARG A 32 1.70 -5.09 20.65
N VAL A 33 0.43 -4.75 20.44
CA VAL A 33 -0.70 -5.29 21.22
C VAL A 33 -1.43 -6.44 20.52
N GLY A 34 -0.89 -6.95 19.40
CA GLY A 34 -1.45 -8.09 18.67
C GLY A 34 -2.71 -7.77 17.84
N LEU A 35 -2.97 -6.49 17.56
CA LEU A 35 -4.10 -6.03 16.74
C LEU A 35 -3.73 -5.85 15.26
N ALA A 36 -2.45 -5.89 14.93
CA ALA A 36 -1.95 -5.85 13.56
C ALA A 36 -0.84 -6.88 13.37
N SER A 37 -0.54 -7.19 12.11
CA SER A 37 0.53 -8.09 11.70
C SER A 37 1.75 -7.31 11.18
N GLN A 38 2.87 -8.00 10.97
CA GLN A 38 4.07 -7.40 10.38
C GLN A 38 3.80 -6.85 8.96
N ILE A 39 2.93 -7.52 8.21
CA ILE A 39 2.57 -7.09 6.85
C ILE A 39 1.76 -5.78 6.87
N ASP A 40 0.94 -5.55 7.89
CA ASP A 40 0.19 -4.29 8.04
C ASP A 40 1.13 -3.11 8.31
N VAL A 41 2.16 -3.33 9.14
CA VAL A 41 3.22 -2.34 9.38
C VAL A 41 3.98 -2.06 8.09
N ALA A 42 4.38 -3.09 7.35
CA ALA A 42 5.10 -2.94 6.09
C ALA A 42 4.27 -2.16 5.04
N LYS A 43 2.96 -2.43 4.94
CA LYS A 43 2.04 -1.69 4.07
C LYS A 43 1.89 -0.22 4.48
N ALA A 44 1.80 0.08 5.78
CA ALA A 44 1.74 1.45 6.26
C ALA A 44 3.04 2.21 5.96
N VAL A 45 4.21 1.57 6.12
CA VAL A 45 5.51 2.14 5.74
C VAL A 45 5.56 2.39 4.23
N ASP A 46 5.15 1.41 3.43
CA ASP A 46 5.18 1.49 1.96
C ASP A 46 4.33 2.66 1.45
N CYS A 47 3.09 2.76 1.95
CA CYS A 47 2.18 3.84 1.60
C CYS A 47 2.79 5.22 1.93
N ASN A 48 3.38 5.39 3.12
CA ASN A 48 3.97 6.67 3.51
C ASN A 48 5.28 7.01 2.79
N LEU A 49 6.11 6.00 2.47
CA LEU A 49 7.34 6.18 1.68
C LEU A 49 7.05 6.50 0.21
N ASN A 50 5.97 5.94 -0.35
CA ASN A 50 5.60 6.11 -1.75
C ASN A 50 4.70 7.32 -2.03
N LYS A 51 4.33 8.11 -1.00
CA LYS A 51 3.75 9.45 -1.25
C LYS A 51 4.67 10.33 -2.10
N GLU A 52 5.98 10.06 -2.09
CA GLU A 52 6.97 10.74 -2.92
C GLU A 52 7.81 9.75 -3.72
N LEU A 53 7.17 9.02 -4.64
CA LEU A 53 7.81 8.06 -5.55
C LEU A 53 9.05 8.64 -6.29
N SER A 54 9.05 9.94 -6.60
CA SER A 54 10.11 10.62 -7.39
C SER A 54 11.43 10.87 -6.66
N LYS A 55 11.49 10.74 -5.32
CA LYS A 55 12.75 10.94 -4.58
C LYS A 55 13.67 9.72 -4.74
N LYS A 56 14.64 9.84 -5.65
CA LYS A 56 15.69 8.82 -5.91
C LYS A 56 16.56 8.50 -4.68
N SER A 57 16.64 9.42 -3.70
CA SER A 57 17.45 9.24 -2.49
C SER A 57 17.03 8.05 -1.62
N MET A 58 15.79 7.56 -1.75
CA MET A 58 15.26 6.44 -0.96
C MET A 58 15.10 5.15 -1.77
N CYS A 59 15.69 5.07 -2.97
CA CYS A 59 15.47 3.96 -3.89
C CYS A 59 15.83 2.60 -3.31
N ASN A 60 16.97 2.47 -2.61
CA ASN A 60 17.35 1.22 -1.98
C ASN A 60 16.33 0.76 -0.93
N THR A 61 15.80 1.69 -0.13
CA THR A 61 14.78 1.40 0.87
C THR A 61 13.46 0.98 0.22
N LYS A 62 13.03 1.68 -0.84
CA LYS A 62 11.80 1.35 -1.58
C LYS A 62 11.89 -0.02 -2.25
N ILE A 63 13.02 -0.32 -2.91
CA ILE A 63 13.29 -1.63 -3.53
C ILE A 63 13.28 -2.72 -2.45
N GLY A 64 14.00 -2.52 -1.35
CA GLY A 64 14.05 -3.48 -0.25
C GLY A 64 12.67 -3.78 0.32
N LEU A 65 11.86 -2.75 0.58
CA LEU A 65 10.51 -2.92 1.10
C LEU A 65 9.60 -3.68 0.14
N LYS A 66 9.60 -3.34 -1.16
CA LYS A 66 8.82 -4.09 -2.17
C LYS A 66 9.32 -5.53 -2.32
N GLN A 67 10.62 -5.77 -2.16
CA GLN A 67 11.18 -7.12 -2.17
C GLN A 67 10.67 -7.94 -0.99
N ASP A 68 10.66 -7.37 0.23
CA ASP A 68 10.13 -8.02 1.42
C ASP A 68 8.63 -8.36 1.27
N LEU A 69 7.86 -7.44 0.70
CA LEU A 69 6.43 -7.65 0.42
C LEU A 69 6.20 -8.77 -0.61
N TYR A 70 6.99 -8.80 -1.69
CA TYR A 70 6.93 -9.87 -2.68
C TYR A 70 7.33 -11.22 -2.08
N ASP A 71 8.40 -11.28 -1.30
CA ASP A 71 8.85 -12.53 -0.67
C ASP A 71 7.84 -13.05 0.36
N TYR A 72 7.15 -12.15 1.07
CA TYR A 72 6.03 -12.50 1.93
C TYR A 72 4.85 -13.07 1.12
N ALA A 73 4.46 -12.40 0.03
CA ALA A 73 3.37 -12.86 -0.84
C ALA A 73 3.70 -14.23 -1.44
N LYS A 74 4.96 -14.44 -1.87
CA LYS A 74 5.43 -15.71 -2.42
C LYS A 74 5.28 -16.85 -1.40
N ARG A 75 5.78 -16.67 -0.18
CA ARG A 75 5.62 -17.65 0.90
C ARG A 75 4.15 -17.89 1.22
N SER A 76 3.35 -16.83 1.32
CA SER A 76 1.92 -16.93 1.61
C SER A 76 1.18 -17.71 0.53
N TYR A 77 1.57 -17.57 -0.74
CA TYR A 77 1.02 -18.33 -1.86
C TYR A 77 1.40 -19.81 -1.76
N GLU A 78 2.66 -20.13 -1.42
CA GLU A 78 3.12 -21.50 -1.19
C GLU A 78 2.32 -22.21 -0.07
N TYR A 79 1.83 -21.45 0.91
CA TYR A 79 0.96 -21.97 1.99
C TYR A 79 -0.55 -21.83 1.72
N GLY A 80 -0.96 -21.37 0.53
CA GLY A 80 -2.37 -21.19 0.18
C GLY A 80 -3.10 -20.06 0.93
N MET A 81 -2.35 -19.10 1.49
CA MET A 81 -2.88 -17.96 2.26
C MET A 81 -3.12 -16.70 1.42
N THR A 82 -2.67 -16.68 0.17
CA THR A 82 -2.85 -15.57 -0.77
C THR A 82 -3.10 -16.13 -2.17
N THR A 83 -3.61 -15.29 -3.07
CA THR A 83 -3.92 -15.67 -4.45
C THR A 83 -2.72 -15.50 -5.38
N GLN A 84 -2.78 -16.16 -6.55
CA GLN A 84 -1.77 -15.95 -7.60
C GLN A 84 -1.76 -14.50 -8.11
N GLU A 85 -2.93 -13.84 -8.12
CA GLU A 85 -3.07 -12.45 -8.51
C GLU A 85 -2.30 -11.52 -7.56
N GLU A 86 -2.47 -11.68 -6.25
CA GLU A 86 -1.75 -10.88 -5.24
C GLU A 86 -0.22 -11.07 -5.32
N LEU A 87 0.24 -12.30 -5.57
CA LEU A 87 1.65 -12.58 -5.81
C LEU A 87 2.17 -11.87 -7.07
N PHE A 88 1.38 -11.89 -8.14
CA PHE A 88 1.73 -11.25 -9.40
C PHE A 88 1.78 -9.73 -9.25
N GLN A 89 0.79 -9.12 -8.59
CA GLN A 89 0.76 -7.69 -8.29
C GLN A 89 1.99 -7.26 -7.48
N ALA A 90 2.34 -7.99 -6.41
CA ALA A 90 3.53 -7.67 -5.61
C ALA A 90 4.83 -7.72 -6.45
N LYS A 91 4.90 -8.63 -7.43
CA LYS A 91 6.03 -8.72 -8.36
C LYS A 91 6.09 -7.54 -9.33
N GLU A 92 4.94 -7.13 -9.88
CA GLU A 92 4.85 -5.98 -10.78
C GLU A 92 5.25 -4.69 -10.06
N GLU A 93 4.76 -4.48 -8.84
CA GLU A 93 5.14 -3.31 -8.03
C GLU A 93 6.64 -3.25 -7.73
N LEU A 94 7.26 -4.38 -7.42
CA LEU A 94 8.71 -4.48 -7.23
C LEU A 94 9.48 -4.12 -8.51
N ASN A 95 9.06 -4.62 -9.66
CA ASN A 95 9.70 -4.33 -10.93
C ASN A 95 9.55 -2.85 -11.30
N LEU A 96 8.36 -2.28 -11.13
CA LEU A 96 8.10 -0.87 -11.37
C LEU A 96 9.03 0.03 -10.52
N VAL A 97 9.18 -0.28 -9.23
CA VAL A 97 10.07 0.50 -8.35
C VAL A 97 11.53 0.35 -8.78
N LYS A 98 11.97 -0.84 -9.20
CA LYS A 98 13.32 -1.05 -9.75
C LYS A 98 13.54 -0.21 -11.03
N GLU A 99 12.56 -0.15 -11.92
CA GLU A 99 12.63 0.64 -13.15
C GLU A 99 12.70 2.15 -12.88
N ILE A 100 11.88 2.67 -11.96
CA ILE A 100 11.88 4.10 -11.57
C ILE A 100 13.21 4.50 -10.92
N CYS A 101 13.83 3.56 -10.19
CA CYS A 101 15.04 3.81 -9.41
C CYS A 101 16.36 3.63 -10.15
N ASN A 102 16.34 2.96 -11.32
CA ASN A 102 17.47 2.90 -12.23
C ASN A 102 17.65 4.22 -13.01
#